data_AF-A0A937FPX3-F1
#
_entry.id   AF-A0A937FPX3-F1
#
_cell.length_a   1.000
_cell.length_b   1.000
_cell.length_c   1.000
_cell.angle_alpha   90.00
_cell.angle_beta   90.00
_cell.angle_gamma   90.00
#
_symmetry.space_group_name_H-M   'P 1'
#
loop_
_entity.id
_entity.type
_entity.pdbx_description
1 polymer ?
#
loop_
_entity_poly.entity_id
_entity_poly.type
_entity_poly.pdbx_seq_one_letter_code
_entity_poly.pdbx_strand_id
1 'polypeptide(L)'
;MRNAALLTSVLALAACAGPIPDSGAQSANEATLPGAATVSSQPIDSEGAAIAAETSQVLGLSGPATTTTTGAPLSAMSSSATVNAGTATVPPVTSGAAVEDGAVANTAVISDENNFQAVSERESIQSDAERLAENRAQYVVIQPTEVPQREGGNGASVVKFALATNNARGQQLYSRSSFNAQARFERNCAKYSHSDLAQEAFLNAGGPNRDPQGLDPDGDGFACYWDPAPFRAARQGAPEVVTEYTDRETLGDTPQ
;
A
#
# COMPACT_ATOMS: atom_id res chain seq x y z
N MET A 1 63.77 -46.91 -38.77
CA MET A 1 62.54 -46.41 -39.42
C MET A 1 62.06 -45.19 -38.66
N ARG A 2 62.12 -44.03 -39.34
CA ARG A 2 61.22 -42.85 -39.29
C ARG A 2 60.82 -42.25 -37.93
N ASN A 3 61.50 -41.14 -37.62
CA ASN A 3 61.01 -39.82 -37.21
C ASN A 3 59.72 -39.71 -36.36
N ALA A 4 59.85 -39.07 -35.20
CA ALA A 4 58.95 -37.96 -34.83
C ALA A 4 59.64 -37.05 -33.81
N ALA A 5 59.81 -35.80 -34.21
CA ALA A 5 60.40 -34.72 -33.44
C ALA A 5 59.37 -34.08 -32.49
N LEU A 6 59.88 -33.61 -31.35
CA LEU A 6 59.57 -32.35 -30.66
C LEU A 6 58.44 -31.49 -31.24
N LEU A 7 57.48 -31.10 -30.38
CA LEU A 7 57.00 -29.71 -30.30
C LEU A 7 56.24 -29.46 -28.99
N THR A 8 56.82 -28.56 -28.21
CA THR A 8 56.28 -27.82 -27.07
C THR A 8 55.01 -27.05 -27.41
N SER A 9 54.03 -26.99 -26.50
CA SER A 9 53.17 -25.80 -26.38
C SER A 9 52.52 -25.67 -25.00
N VAL A 10 52.97 -24.65 -24.26
CA VAL A 10 52.29 -24.02 -23.13
C VAL A 10 51.14 -23.20 -23.70
N LEU A 11 49.90 -23.39 -23.23
CA LEU A 11 48.81 -22.47 -23.58
C LEU A 11 47.81 -22.27 -22.43
N ALA A 12 47.97 -21.09 -21.80
CA ALA A 12 46.97 -20.13 -21.35
C ALA A 12 45.70 -20.61 -20.59
N LEU A 13 45.69 -20.27 -19.30
CA LEU A 13 44.51 -19.84 -18.55
C LEU A 13 43.91 -18.58 -19.22
N ALA A 14 42.73 -18.67 -19.80
CA ALA A 14 41.91 -17.51 -20.13
C ALA A 14 40.41 -17.88 -20.23
N ALA A 15 39.61 -17.13 -19.47
CA ALA A 15 38.22 -16.75 -19.75
C ALA A 15 37.11 -17.83 -19.71
N CYS A 16 36.54 -18.02 -18.51
CA CYS A 16 35.10 -18.28 -18.38
C CYS A 16 34.39 -16.99 -17.93
N ALA A 17 34.20 -16.06 -18.87
CA ALA A 17 33.20 -15.00 -18.75
C ALA A 17 32.25 -15.17 -19.95
N GLY A 18 31.09 -15.77 -19.71
CA GLY A 18 30.07 -15.89 -20.75
C GLY A 18 29.51 -14.52 -21.13
N PRO A 19 29.07 -14.33 -22.38
CA PRO A 19 28.44 -13.07 -22.79
C PRO A 19 27.16 -12.83 -21.96
N ILE A 20 27.06 -11.65 -21.37
CA ILE A 20 25.82 -11.14 -20.75
C ILE A 20 24.81 -10.94 -21.88
N PRO A 21 23.58 -11.46 -21.78
CA PRO A 21 22.57 -11.24 -22.80
C PRO A 21 22.20 -9.76 -22.88
N ASP A 22 22.43 -9.18 -24.05
CA ASP A 22 21.99 -7.83 -24.40
C ASP A 22 20.46 -7.81 -24.42
N SER A 23 19.84 -7.22 -23.39
CA SER A 23 18.38 -7.09 -23.29
C SER A 23 17.80 -6.02 -24.23
N GLY A 24 18.61 -5.51 -25.17
CA GLY A 24 18.20 -4.51 -26.17
C GLY A 24 18.07 -5.04 -27.60
N ALA A 25 18.24 -6.33 -27.87
CA ALA A 25 18.09 -6.87 -29.21
C ALA A 25 16.62 -6.85 -29.65
N GLN A 26 16.27 -5.85 -30.46
CA GLN A 26 14.98 -5.70 -31.13
C GLN A 26 14.67 -6.98 -31.91
N SER A 27 13.74 -7.76 -31.38
CA SER A 27 13.15 -8.89 -32.08
C SER A 27 12.43 -8.36 -33.31
N ALA A 28 12.94 -8.73 -34.49
CA ALA A 28 12.23 -8.63 -35.74
C ALA A 28 11.05 -9.63 -35.71
N ASN A 29 9.99 -9.26 -35.01
CA ASN A 29 8.65 -9.79 -35.16
C ASN A 29 7.66 -8.70 -34.76
N GLU A 30 6.99 -8.22 -35.79
CA GLU A 30 6.01 -7.15 -35.86
C GLU A 30 4.83 -7.41 -34.90
N ALA A 31 4.90 -6.85 -33.70
CA ALA A 31 3.76 -6.61 -32.84
C ALA A 31 3.83 -5.15 -32.38
N THR A 32 3.26 -4.27 -33.21
CA THR A 32 3.07 -2.84 -32.91
C THR A 32 2.46 -2.69 -31.51
N LEU A 33 3.26 -2.22 -30.56
CA LEU A 33 2.75 -1.58 -29.35
C LEU A 33 1.80 -0.46 -29.82
N PRO A 34 0.54 -0.40 -29.34
CA PRO A 34 -0.32 0.72 -29.70
C PRO A 34 0.36 2.01 -29.22
N GLY A 35 0.63 2.91 -30.16
CA GLY A 35 1.12 4.25 -29.83
C GLY A 35 0.16 4.92 -28.86
N ALA A 36 0.70 5.71 -27.92
CA ALA A 36 -0.10 6.44 -26.95
C ALA A 36 -1.26 7.16 -27.66
N ALA A 37 -2.49 6.92 -27.19
CA ALA A 37 -3.68 7.49 -27.79
C ALA A 37 -3.54 9.02 -27.85
N THR A 38 -3.84 9.60 -29.02
CA THR A 38 -3.86 11.04 -29.21
C THR A 38 -4.96 11.63 -28.32
N VAL A 39 -4.58 12.55 -27.43
CA VAL A 39 -5.56 13.32 -26.64
C VAL A 39 -6.30 14.24 -27.59
N SER A 40 -7.58 13.95 -27.82
CA SER A 40 -8.46 14.74 -28.69
C SER A 40 -9.08 15.87 -27.87
N SER A 41 -8.79 17.13 -28.19
CA SER A 41 -9.45 18.30 -27.59
C SER A 41 -10.80 18.58 -28.25
N GLN A 42 -11.66 17.56 -28.34
CA GLN A 42 -13.03 17.73 -28.81
C GLN A 42 -13.76 18.66 -27.84
N PRO A 43 -14.47 19.69 -28.33
CA PRO A 43 -15.32 20.51 -27.48
C PRO A 43 -16.41 19.61 -26.87
N ILE A 44 -16.75 19.88 -25.61
CA ILE A 44 -17.80 19.14 -24.89
C ILE A 44 -19.10 19.28 -25.69
N ASP A 45 -19.78 18.16 -25.91
CA ASP A 45 -21.08 18.13 -26.57
C ASP A 45 -22.15 18.81 -25.72
N SER A 46 -23.31 19.07 -26.32
CA SER A 46 -24.42 19.77 -25.66
C SER A 46 -24.87 19.08 -24.37
N GLU A 47 -24.73 17.76 -24.30
CA GLU A 47 -25.04 16.95 -23.10
C GLU A 47 -24.04 17.25 -21.98
N GLY A 48 -22.73 17.19 -22.26
CA GLY A 48 -21.71 17.48 -21.25
C GLY A 48 -21.68 18.93 -20.79
N ALA A 49 -22.07 19.88 -21.66
CA ALA A 49 -22.24 21.28 -21.29
C ALA A 49 -23.43 21.48 -20.33
N ALA A 50 -24.52 20.71 -20.49
CA ALA A 50 -25.67 20.76 -19.60
C ALA A 50 -25.32 20.22 -18.20
N ILE A 51 -24.56 19.12 -18.12
CA ILE A 51 -24.11 18.54 -16.84
C ILE A 51 -23.16 19.49 -16.10
N ALA A 52 -22.27 20.17 -16.83
CA ALA A 52 -21.38 21.18 -16.26
C ALA A 52 -22.16 22.41 -15.75
N ALA A 53 -23.20 22.84 -16.45
CA ALA A 53 -24.08 23.93 -16.02
C ALA A 53 -24.88 23.56 -14.76
N GLU A 54 -25.42 22.35 -14.70
CA GLU A 54 -26.15 21.83 -13.53
C GLU A 54 -25.23 21.71 -12.31
N THR A 55 -24.03 21.16 -12.51
CA THR A 55 -22.99 21.08 -11.46
C THR A 55 -22.60 22.47 -10.96
N SER A 56 -22.44 23.45 -11.86
CA SER A 56 -22.10 24.83 -11.48
C SER A 56 -23.23 25.53 -10.71
N GLN A 57 -24.49 25.18 -10.98
CA GLN A 57 -25.64 25.65 -10.20
C GLN A 57 -25.68 25.03 -8.79
N VAL A 58 -25.38 23.74 -8.67
CA VAL A 58 -25.32 23.04 -7.37
C VAL A 58 -24.16 23.56 -6.51
N LEU A 59 -23.02 23.88 -7.11
CA LEU A 59 -21.87 24.45 -6.39
C LEU A 59 -21.94 25.98 -6.22
N GLY A 60 -22.93 26.66 -6.79
CA GLY A 60 -23.11 28.11 -6.66
C GLY A 60 -22.14 28.98 -7.46
N LEU A 61 -21.46 28.45 -8.49
CA LEU A 61 -20.51 29.18 -9.35
C LEU A 61 -21.21 29.91 -10.51
N SER A 62 -22.25 30.70 -10.22
CA SER A 62 -22.99 31.44 -11.25
C SER A 62 -22.25 32.70 -11.70
N GLY A 63 -21.36 32.58 -12.69
CA GLY A 63 -20.78 33.70 -13.44
C GLY A 63 -21.11 33.59 -14.94
N PRO A 64 -21.29 34.70 -15.68
CA PRO A 64 -21.73 34.64 -17.08
C PRO A 64 -20.69 33.94 -17.97
N ALA A 65 -21.13 32.86 -18.61
CA ALA A 65 -20.38 32.14 -19.63
C ALA A 65 -20.12 33.07 -20.83
N THR A 66 -18.88 33.55 -20.96
CA THR A 66 -18.42 34.23 -22.17
C THR A 66 -17.82 33.20 -23.12
N THR A 67 -18.40 33.16 -24.31
CA THR A 67 -17.99 32.40 -25.50
C THR A 67 -16.51 32.55 -25.82
N THR A 68 -15.91 31.44 -26.23
CA THR A 68 -14.54 31.23 -26.70
C THR A 68 -14.04 32.29 -27.70
N THR A 69 -12.88 32.90 -27.41
CA THR A 69 -11.92 33.32 -28.44
C THR A 69 -10.60 32.58 -28.21
N THR A 70 -10.21 31.85 -29.24
CA THR A 70 -9.01 31.05 -29.41
C THR A 70 -7.71 31.88 -29.28
N GLY A 71 -6.76 31.39 -28.47
CA GLY A 71 -5.30 31.48 -28.60
C GLY A 71 -4.62 32.81 -28.97
N ALA A 72 -3.98 33.44 -27.98
CA ALA A 72 -2.82 34.32 -28.17
C ALA A 72 -1.69 33.93 -27.20
N PRO A 73 -0.40 33.99 -27.57
CA PRO A 73 0.70 33.67 -26.66
C PRO A 73 0.74 34.66 -25.48
N LEU A 74 1.15 34.17 -24.30
CA LEU A 74 1.25 34.88 -23.01
C LEU A 74 2.03 36.22 -23.06
N SER A 75 2.78 36.47 -24.14
CA SER A 75 3.55 37.72 -24.36
C SER A 75 2.71 38.92 -24.81
N ALA A 76 1.39 38.76 -25.03
CA ALA A 76 0.50 39.83 -25.52
C ALA A 76 -0.43 40.46 -24.45
N MET A 77 -0.43 39.99 -23.19
CA MET A 77 -1.12 40.70 -22.11
C MET A 77 -0.27 41.88 -21.62
N SER A 78 -0.43 43.02 -22.31
CA SER A 78 -0.01 44.31 -21.76
C SER A 78 -0.80 44.61 -20.49
N SER A 79 -0.07 44.98 -19.44
CA SER A 79 -0.61 45.51 -18.19
C SER A 79 -1.29 46.85 -18.45
N SER A 80 -2.60 46.83 -18.75
CA SER A 80 -3.42 48.03 -18.86
C SER A 80 -4.86 47.71 -18.46
N ALA A 81 -5.13 47.55 -17.18
CA ALA A 81 -6.48 47.78 -16.66
C ALA A 81 -6.71 49.30 -16.65
N THR A 82 -7.17 49.82 -17.79
CA THR A 82 -7.73 51.16 -17.91
C THR A 82 -9.01 51.23 -17.09
N VAL A 83 -8.91 51.74 -15.86
CA VAL A 83 -10.04 52.37 -15.18
C VAL A 83 -10.47 53.57 -16.00
N ASN A 84 -11.69 53.51 -16.54
CA ASN A 84 -12.36 54.65 -17.16
C ASN A 84 -12.76 55.65 -16.06
N ALA A 85 -11.79 56.44 -15.58
CA ALA A 85 -12.06 57.67 -14.86
C ALA A 85 -12.41 58.74 -15.90
N GLY A 86 -13.63 59.27 -15.83
CA GLY A 86 -14.06 60.40 -16.63
C GLY A 86 -13.09 61.57 -16.51
N THR A 87 -12.73 62.10 -17.67
CA THR A 87 -12.12 63.41 -17.96
C THR A 87 -11.94 64.38 -16.77
N ALA A 88 -10.70 64.54 -16.32
CA ALA A 88 -10.17 65.84 -15.88
C ALA A 88 -8.64 65.87 -16.07
N THR A 89 -8.21 66.74 -16.98
CA THR A 89 -6.83 67.12 -17.34
C THR A 89 -6.09 67.76 -16.17
N VAL A 90 -4.79 67.45 -15.94
CA VAL A 90 -3.65 68.34 -15.53
C VAL A 90 -2.37 67.47 -15.28
N PRO A 91 -1.12 67.94 -15.58
CA PRO A 91 0.06 67.09 -15.84
C PRO A 91 1.10 67.06 -14.66
N PRO A 92 2.31 66.48 -14.78
CA PRO A 92 2.91 65.56 -13.79
C PRO A 92 3.68 66.25 -12.65
N VAL A 93 3.79 65.59 -11.49
CA VAL A 93 4.80 65.95 -10.47
C VAL A 93 5.62 64.73 -10.07
N THR A 94 6.92 64.81 -10.33
CA THR A 94 7.95 64.04 -9.63
C THR A 94 8.20 64.71 -8.28
N SER A 95 8.25 63.96 -7.19
CA SER A 95 9.13 64.23 -6.04
C SER A 95 8.85 63.21 -4.94
N GLY A 96 9.93 62.69 -4.37
CA GLY A 96 9.89 61.70 -3.30
C GLY A 96 9.33 62.26 -1.99
N ALA A 97 8.73 61.37 -1.22
CA ALA A 97 8.52 61.55 0.21
C ALA A 97 8.49 60.16 0.87
N ALA A 98 8.93 60.16 2.13
CA ALA A 98 9.32 59.04 2.96
C ALA A 98 8.24 57.97 3.17
N VAL A 99 8.70 56.76 3.52
CA VAL A 99 7.89 55.69 4.10
C VAL A 99 7.34 56.16 5.44
N GLU A 100 6.03 56.41 5.48
CA GLU A 100 5.31 56.64 6.72
C GLU A 100 4.78 55.31 7.28
N ASP A 101 5.05 55.14 8.57
CA ASP A 101 4.59 54.09 9.46
C ASP A 101 3.06 54.07 9.57
N GLY A 102 2.49 52.86 9.68
CA GLY A 102 1.13 52.61 10.14
C GLY A 102 -0.03 53.01 9.21
N ALA A 103 -0.51 52.06 8.39
CA ALA A 103 -1.89 52.12 7.87
C ALA A 103 -2.54 50.73 7.87
N VAL A 104 -3.26 50.47 8.96
CA VAL A 104 -4.34 49.50 9.16
C VAL A 104 -5.05 49.07 7.86
N ALA A 105 -4.73 47.87 7.38
CA ALA A 105 -5.63 47.11 6.53
C ALA A 105 -6.50 46.23 7.43
N ASN A 106 -7.82 46.40 7.35
CA ASN A 106 -8.78 45.62 8.13
C ASN A 106 -8.62 44.10 7.87
N THR A 107 -7.88 43.42 8.75
CA THR A 107 -7.60 41.97 8.76
C THR A 107 -8.60 41.15 9.57
N ALA A 108 -9.83 41.65 9.74
CA ALA A 108 -10.85 40.99 10.58
C ALA A 108 -11.32 39.61 10.09
N VAL A 109 -10.74 39.03 9.03
CA VAL A 109 -11.10 37.71 8.47
C VAL A 109 -9.88 36.86 8.03
N ILE A 110 -8.65 37.36 8.14
CA ILE A 110 -7.46 36.54 7.84
C ILE A 110 -6.73 36.30 9.14
N SER A 111 -6.78 35.04 9.57
CA SER A 111 -6.12 34.55 10.76
C SER A 111 -4.60 34.79 10.66
N ASP A 112 -3.98 35.22 11.77
CA ASP A 112 -2.61 35.75 11.82
C ASP A 112 -1.55 34.68 12.17
N GLU A 113 -1.88 33.40 12.04
CA GLU A 113 -1.00 32.26 12.36
C GLU A 113 0.20 32.15 11.43
N ASN A 114 0.19 32.83 10.28
CA ASN A 114 1.34 32.94 9.38
C ASN A 114 2.20 34.21 9.60
N ASN A 115 1.84 35.07 10.57
CA ASN A 115 2.62 36.26 10.91
C ASN A 115 3.58 35.97 12.07
N PHE A 116 4.88 35.87 11.76
CA PHE A 116 5.92 35.54 12.75
C PHE A 116 6.01 36.50 13.94
N GLN A 117 5.68 37.78 13.76
CA GLN A 117 5.67 38.75 14.87
C GLN A 117 4.45 38.54 15.77
N ALA A 118 3.27 38.30 15.19
CA ALA A 118 2.06 38.04 15.97
C ALA A 118 2.15 36.72 16.75
N VAL A 119 2.81 35.71 16.18
CA VAL A 119 3.04 34.41 16.84
C VAL A 119 4.13 34.52 17.91
N SER A 120 5.24 35.23 17.68
CA SER A 120 6.31 35.37 18.68
C SER A 120 5.88 36.18 19.92
N GLU A 121 4.91 37.08 19.78
CA GLU A 121 4.33 37.81 20.90
C GLU A 121 3.37 36.95 21.75
N ARG A 122 2.77 35.91 21.16
CA ARG A 122 1.76 35.05 21.83
C ARG A 122 2.34 33.73 22.34
N GLU A 123 3.23 33.13 21.56
CA GLU A 123 3.85 31.84 21.85
C GLU A 123 5.27 32.04 22.37
N SER A 124 5.47 31.64 23.62
CA SER A 124 6.79 31.69 24.28
C SER A 124 7.39 30.30 24.38
N ILE A 125 8.71 30.23 24.56
CA ILE A 125 9.45 28.98 24.81
C ILE A 125 8.89 28.27 26.05
N GLN A 126 8.50 29.04 27.06
CA GLN A 126 7.92 28.54 28.31
C GLN A 126 6.55 27.88 28.06
N SER A 127 5.66 28.54 27.30
CA SER A 127 4.36 27.98 26.90
C SER A 127 4.51 26.65 26.14
N ASP A 128 5.45 26.61 25.18
CA ASP A 128 5.68 25.39 24.41
C ASP A 128 6.27 24.26 25.28
N ALA A 129 7.19 24.58 26.20
CA ALA A 129 7.74 23.62 27.14
C ALA A 129 6.68 23.02 28.07
N GLU A 130 5.73 23.84 28.55
CA GLU A 130 4.60 23.39 29.36
C GLU A 130 3.69 22.44 28.57
N ARG A 131 3.31 22.81 27.34
CA ARG A 131 2.52 21.94 26.46
C ARG A 131 3.23 20.62 26.14
N LEU A 132 4.54 20.65 25.95
CA LEU A 132 5.33 19.44 25.71
C LEU A 132 5.41 18.56 26.96
N ALA A 133 5.49 19.18 28.15
CA ALA A 133 5.44 18.47 29.42
C ALA A 133 4.08 17.81 29.66
N GLU A 134 2.97 18.49 29.35
CA GLU A 134 1.62 17.94 29.39
C GLU A 134 1.45 16.76 28.44
N ASN A 135 1.89 16.90 27.19
CA ASN A 135 1.84 15.81 26.21
C ASN A 135 2.67 14.61 26.66
N ARG A 136 3.86 14.84 27.22
CA ARG A 136 4.70 13.78 27.76
C ARG A 136 4.08 13.11 28.99
N ALA A 137 3.38 13.86 29.84
CA ALA A 137 2.66 13.33 31.00
C ALA A 137 1.46 12.45 30.59
N GLN A 138 0.87 12.69 29.42
CA GLN A 138 -0.23 11.90 28.88
C GLN A 138 0.24 10.74 27.97
N TYR A 139 1.52 10.71 27.59
CA TYR A 139 2.06 9.68 26.72
C TYR A 139 2.19 8.34 27.46
N VAL A 140 1.52 7.32 26.94
CA VAL A 140 1.59 5.94 27.47
C VAL A 140 2.13 5.03 26.37
N VAL A 141 3.28 4.41 26.62
CA VAL A 141 3.81 3.32 25.80
C VAL A 141 3.19 2.02 26.27
N ILE A 142 2.37 1.39 25.43
CA ILE A 142 1.89 0.03 25.68
C ILE A 142 2.95 -0.92 25.16
N GLN A 143 3.63 -1.62 26.08
CA GLN A 143 4.59 -2.63 25.69
C GLN A 143 3.88 -3.84 25.07
N PRO A 144 4.41 -4.42 23.97
CA PRO A 144 3.89 -5.65 23.42
C PRO A 144 3.93 -6.75 24.49
N THR A 145 2.77 -7.22 24.93
CA THR A 145 2.65 -8.41 25.77
C THR A 145 2.48 -9.64 24.89
N GLU A 146 3.02 -10.79 25.32
CA GLU A 146 2.80 -12.06 24.63
C GLU A 146 1.30 -12.32 24.45
N VAL A 147 0.93 -12.79 23.26
CA VAL A 147 -0.45 -13.19 22.97
C VAL A 147 -0.82 -14.31 23.94
N PRO A 148 -1.95 -14.20 24.68
CA PRO A 148 -2.33 -15.24 25.63
C PRO A 148 -2.45 -16.59 24.93
N GLN A 149 -1.86 -17.63 25.51
CA GLN A 149 -2.07 -18.99 25.05
C GLN A 149 -3.54 -19.36 25.23
N ARG A 150 -4.08 -20.12 24.28
CA ARG A 150 -5.49 -20.53 24.31
C ARG A 150 -5.75 -21.46 25.51
N GLU A 151 -6.34 -20.91 26.55
CA GLU A 151 -6.89 -21.67 27.68
C GLU A 151 -7.98 -22.64 27.17
N GLY A 152 -7.83 -23.93 27.46
CA GLY A 152 -8.75 -25.00 27.00
C GLY A 152 -8.35 -25.70 25.70
N GLY A 153 -7.28 -25.27 25.02
CA GLY A 153 -6.74 -25.88 23.79
C GLY A 153 -5.89 -27.14 24.01
N ASN A 154 -6.22 -27.99 24.99
CA ASN A 154 -5.49 -29.25 25.24
C ASN A 154 -5.81 -30.34 24.20
N GLY A 155 -6.71 -30.06 23.24
CA GLY A 155 -6.95 -30.88 22.06
C GLY A 155 -5.84 -30.72 21.02
N ALA A 156 -5.67 -31.74 20.18
CA ALA A 156 -4.74 -31.69 19.06
C ALA A 156 -5.05 -30.49 18.15
N SER A 157 -4.07 -29.60 17.98
CA SER A 157 -4.24 -28.38 17.19
C SER A 157 -4.34 -28.69 15.69
N VAL A 158 -5.50 -28.38 15.09
CA VAL A 158 -5.74 -28.50 13.65
C VAL A 158 -4.79 -27.61 12.83
N VAL A 159 -4.44 -26.42 13.35
CA VAL A 159 -3.50 -25.51 12.71
C VAL A 159 -2.10 -26.12 12.70
N LYS A 160 -1.63 -26.63 13.85
CA LYS A 160 -0.33 -27.32 13.93
C LYS A 160 -0.26 -28.47 12.93
N PHE A 161 -1.33 -29.25 12.81
CA PHE A 161 -1.40 -30.35 11.85
C PHE A 161 -1.39 -29.89 10.39
N ALA A 162 -2.15 -28.82 10.06
CA ALA A 162 -2.15 -28.23 8.72
C ALA A 162 -0.76 -27.76 8.28
N LEU A 163 0.00 -27.19 9.22
CA LEU A 163 1.34 -26.67 8.98
C LEU A 163 2.42 -27.76 8.91
N ALA A 164 2.22 -28.87 9.63
CA ALA A 164 3.15 -30.00 9.65
C ALA A 164 2.99 -30.95 8.45
N THR A 165 1.86 -30.88 7.75
CA THR A 165 1.55 -31.72 6.58
C THR A 165 1.72 -30.95 5.27
N ASN A 166 2.07 -31.65 4.19
CA ASN A 166 2.23 -31.05 2.87
C ASN A 166 1.50 -31.81 1.75
N ASN A 167 0.82 -32.91 2.08
CA ASN A 167 0.02 -33.66 1.12
C ASN A 167 -1.23 -32.87 0.69
N ALA A 168 -1.69 -33.15 -0.53
CA ALA A 168 -2.94 -32.63 -1.06
C ALA A 168 -4.14 -33.39 -0.48
N ARG A 169 -5.33 -32.77 -0.54
CA ARG A 169 -6.58 -33.47 -0.20
C ARG A 169 -6.82 -34.62 -1.18
N GLY A 170 -7.30 -35.75 -0.68
CA GLY A 170 -7.45 -37.01 -1.41
C GLY A 170 -6.14 -37.77 -1.67
N GLN A 171 -4.98 -37.23 -1.28
CA GLN A 171 -3.71 -37.94 -1.44
C GLN A 171 -3.56 -38.96 -0.32
N GLN A 172 -3.86 -40.23 -0.63
CA GLN A 172 -3.76 -41.32 0.32
C GLN A 172 -2.32 -41.47 0.87
N LEU A 173 -2.19 -41.34 2.19
CA LEU A 173 -0.96 -41.59 2.97
C LEU A 173 -1.12 -42.78 3.92
N TYR A 174 -2.35 -43.05 4.36
CA TYR A 174 -2.69 -44.08 5.32
C TYR A 174 -3.63 -45.10 4.70
N SER A 175 -3.34 -46.38 4.89
CA SER A 175 -4.23 -47.44 4.42
C SER A 175 -5.52 -47.45 5.23
N ARG A 176 -6.67 -47.60 4.54
CA ARG A 176 -8.02 -47.64 5.11
C ARG A 176 -8.78 -48.85 4.56
N SER A 177 -9.66 -49.39 5.39
CA SER A 177 -10.61 -50.41 4.92
C SER A 177 -11.72 -49.73 4.12
N SER A 178 -11.97 -50.21 2.91
CA SER A 178 -13.05 -49.70 2.04
C SER A 178 -14.43 -50.26 2.41
N PHE A 179 -14.51 -51.25 3.31
CA PHE A 179 -15.78 -51.88 3.67
C PHE A 179 -16.71 -50.90 4.38
N ASN A 180 -17.82 -50.55 3.72
CA ASN A 180 -18.79 -49.56 4.19
C ASN A 180 -18.20 -48.18 4.55
N ALA A 181 -17.02 -47.84 4.00
CA ALA A 181 -16.31 -46.61 4.35
C ALA A 181 -17.17 -45.36 4.12
N GLN A 182 -17.83 -45.27 2.97
CA GLN A 182 -18.67 -44.14 2.60
C GLN A 182 -19.87 -43.95 3.55
N ALA A 183 -20.62 -45.01 3.82
CA ALA A 183 -21.78 -44.92 4.72
C ALA A 183 -21.38 -44.60 6.17
N ARG A 184 -20.19 -45.06 6.62
CA ARG A 184 -19.65 -44.69 7.94
C ARG A 184 -19.24 -43.22 7.97
N PHE A 185 -18.53 -42.77 6.93
CA PHE A 185 -18.09 -41.40 6.75
C PHE A 185 -19.26 -40.43 6.81
N GLU A 186 -20.28 -40.60 5.97
CA GLU A 186 -21.45 -39.71 5.91
C GLU A 186 -22.16 -39.59 7.27
N ARG A 187 -22.42 -40.73 7.92
CA ARG A 187 -23.08 -40.76 9.23
C ARG A 187 -22.24 -40.11 10.33
N ASN A 188 -20.92 -40.33 10.33
CA ASN A 188 -20.06 -39.86 11.42
C ASN A 188 -19.64 -38.40 11.23
N CYS A 189 -19.46 -37.94 9.99
CA CYS A 189 -19.21 -36.53 9.69
C CYS A 189 -20.42 -35.65 10.00
N ALA A 190 -21.65 -36.15 9.81
CA ALA A 190 -22.88 -35.44 10.19
C ALA A 190 -23.02 -35.14 11.70
N LYS A 191 -22.17 -35.72 12.56
CA LYS A 191 -22.18 -35.46 14.01
C LYS A 191 -21.49 -34.16 14.40
N TYR A 192 -20.69 -33.59 13.50
CA TYR A 192 -19.89 -32.41 13.76
C TYR A 192 -20.49 -31.20 13.04
N SER A 193 -20.55 -30.06 13.73
CA SER A 193 -21.14 -28.84 13.17
C SER A 193 -20.26 -28.19 12.11
N HIS A 194 -18.95 -28.43 12.13
CA HIS A 194 -17.97 -27.87 11.18
C HIS A 194 -16.80 -28.84 10.99
N SER A 195 -16.12 -28.75 9.84
CA SER A 195 -15.00 -29.63 9.49
C SER A 195 -13.80 -29.52 10.44
N ASP A 196 -13.49 -28.33 10.97
CA ASP A 196 -12.38 -28.14 11.92
C ASP A 196 -12.59 -28.96 13.20
N LEU A 197 -13.84 -29.02 13.68
CA LEU A 197 -14.18 -29.78 14.88
C LEU A 197 -14.07 -31.30 14.62
N ALA A 198 -14.44 -31.74 13.42
CA ALA A 198 -14.23 -33.13 13.00
C ALA A 198 -12.74 -33.49 12.92
N GLN A 199 -11.91 -32.59 12.38
CA GLN A 199 -10.45 -32.79 12.33
C GLN A 199 -9.83 -32.84 13.72
N GLU A 200 -10.23 -31.94 14.62
CA GLU A 200 -9.77 -31.95 16.01
C GLU A 200 -10.14 -33.27 16.69
N ALA A 201 -11.39 -33.71 16.56
CA ALA A 201 -11.85 -34.99 17.11
C ALA A 201 -11.09 -36.19 16.52
N PHE A 202 -10.82 -36.17 15.21
CA PHE A 202 -10.03 -37.19 14.52
C PHE A 202 -8.60 -37.28 15.08
N LEU A 203 -7.91 -36.14 15.23
CA LEU A 203 -6.56 -36.08 15.79
C LEU A 203 -6.56 -36.52 17.26
N ASN A 204 -7.54 -36.10 18.05
CA ASN A 204 -7.72 -36.53 19.44
C ASN A 204 -7.98 -38.05 19.56
N ALA A 205 -8.62 -38.65 18.57
CA ALA A 205 -8.88 -40.09 18.51
C ALA A 205 -7.67 -40.92 18.01
N GLY A 206 -6.53 -40.28 17.72
CA GLY A 206 -5.30 -40.94 17.25
C GLY A 206 -5.10 -40.92 15.74
N GLY A 207 -5.89 -40.14 15.01
CA GLY A 207 -5.63 -39.81 13.61
C GLY A 207 -4.28 -39.08 13.46
N PRO A 208 -3.60 -39.20 12.31
CA PRO A 208 -4.01 -39.93 11.11
C PRO A 208 -3.64 -41.42 11.09
N ASN A 209 -2.90 -41.90 12.09
CA ASN A 209 -2.50 -43.31 12.17
C ASN A 209 -3.69 -44.25 12.39
N ARG A 210 -4.67 -43.83 13.19
CA ARG A 210 -5.88 -44.60 13.47
C ARG A 210 -7.11 -43.77 13.15
N ASP A 211 -8.07 -44.41 12.47
CA ASP A 211 -9.38 -43.82 12.18
C ASP A 211 -10.51 -44.71 12.74
N PRO A 212 -10.70 -44.75 14.08
CA PRO A 212 -11.74 -45.57 14.68
C PRO A 212 -13.14 -45.11 14.27
N GLN A 213 -13.31 -43.82 13.99
CA GLN A 213 -14.58 -43.21 13.63
C GLN A 213 -14.86 -43.23 12.12
N GLY A 214 -13.92 -43.64 11.27
CA GLY A 214 -14.15 -43.67 9.82
C GLY A 214 -14.38 -42.28 9.24
N LEU A 215 -13.65 -41.27 9.73
CA LEU A 215 -13.77 -39.88 9.28
C LEU A 215 -12.90 -39.57 8.06
N ASP A 216 -11.89 -40.39 7.77
CA ASP A 216 -10.90 -40.20 6.70
C ASP A 216 -10.82 -41.49 5.85
N PRO A 217 -11.79 -41.73 4.95
CA PRO A 217 -11.92 -42.97 4.20
C PRO A 217 -10.92 -43.08 3.05
N ASP A 218 -10.46 -41.96 2.50
CA ASP A 218 -9.40 -41.84 1.50
C ASP A 218 -8.00 -41.94 2.12
N GLY A 219 -7.88 -41.71 3.42
CA GLY A 219 -6.64 -41.94 4.16
C GLY A 219 -5.61 -40.85 3.90
N ASP A 220 -6.03 -39.64 3.58
CA ASP A 220 -5.16 -38.49 3.36
C ASP A 220 -4.78 -37.78 4.68
N GLY A 221 -5.40 -38.20 5.80
CA GLY A 221 -5.20 -37.62 7.12
C GLY A 221 -6.08 -36.38 7.39
N PHE A 222 -7.00 -36.04 6.49
CA PHE A 222 -7.94 -34.94 6.60
C PHE A 222 -9.35 -35.50 6.78
N ALA A 223 -9.87 -35.36 7.99
CA ALA A 223 -11.18 -35.84 8.37
C ALA A 223 -12.30 -35.07 7.68
N CYS A 224 -13.33 -35.81 7.27
CA CYS A 224 -14.55 -35.25 6.70
C CYS A 224 -14.25 -34.36 5.48
N TYR A 225 -14.69 -33.10 5.55
CA TYR A 225 -14.50 -32.13 4.48
C TYR A 225 -13.43 -31.10 4.86
N TRP A 226 -12.53 -31.44 5.77
CA TRP A 226 -11.51 -30.52 6.25
C TRP A 226 -10.48 -30.19 5.16
N ASP A 227 -10.06 -28.93 5.11
CA ASP A 227 -9.10 -28.42 4.13
C ASP A 227 -7.96 -27.68 4.85
N PRO A 228 -6.70 -28.14 4.72
CA PRO A 228 -5.55 -27.46 5.32
C PRO A 228 -5.13 -26.18 4.58
N ALA A 229 -5.61 -25.95 3.35
CA ALA A 229 -5.11 -24.88 2.48
C ALA A 229 -5.21 -23.48 3.11
N PRO A 230 -6.32 -23.06 3.76
CA PRO A 230 -6.41 -21.75 4.40
C PRO A 230 -5.34 -21.53 5.48
N PHE A 231 -5.06 -22.55 6.29
CA PHE A 231 -4.05 -22.49 7.35
C PHE A 231 -2.63 -22.45 6.78
N ARG A 232 -2.39 -23.17 5.68
CA ARG A 232 -1.09 -23.16 4.99
C ARG A 232 -0.82 -21.82 4.29
N ALA A 233 -1.85 -21.19 3.73
CA ALA A 233 -1.76 -19.87 3.09
C ALA A 233 -1.36 -18.78 4.11
N ALA A 234 -1.86 -18.87 5.34
CA ALA A 234 -1.53 -17.92 6.41
C ALA A 234 -0.02 -17.88 6.76
N ARG A 235 0.76 -18.92 6.44
CA ARG A 235 2.24 -18.88 6.58
C ARG A 235 2.90 -17.81 5.73
N GLN A 236 2.33 -17.48 4.58
CA GLN A 236 2.92 -16.54 3.63
C GLN A 236 2.52 -15.09 3.93
N GLY A 237 1.49 -14.88 4.76
CA GLY A 237 1.03 -13.57 5.19
C GLY A 237 1.47 -13.18 6.62
N ALA A 238 2.14 -14.07 7.35
CA ALA A 238 2.72 -13.73 8.63
C ALA A 238 3.91 -12.78 8.40
N PRO A 239 3.91 -11.56 8.98
CA PRO A 239 5.10 -10.72 8.93
C PRO A 239 6.27 -11.49 9.53
N GLU A 240 7.46 -11.31 8.95
CA GLU A 240 8.71 -11.80 9.52
C GLU A 240 8.73 -11.48 11.02
N VAL A 241 9.10 -12.48 11.84
CA VAL A 241 9.23 -12.29 13.28
C VAL A 241 10.17 -11.11 13.49
N VAL A 242 9.63 -9.98 13.94
CA VAL A 242 10.43 -8.81 14.29
C VAL A 242 11.25 -9.20 15.51
N THR A 243 12.49 -9.60 15.26
CA THR A 243 13.43 -10.07 16.29
C THR A 243 14.11 -8.91 17.00
N GLU A 244 14.00 -7.70 16.47
CA GLU A 244 14.59 -6.50 17.01
C GLU A 244 13.64 -5.32 16.82
N TYR A 245 13.13 -4.79 17.93
CA TYR A 245 12.48 -3.47 17.95
C TYR A 245 13.57 -2.46 18.33
N THR A 246 14.03 -1.68 17.36
CA THR A 246 14.91 -0.56 17.65
C THR A 246 14.06 0.67 17.93
N ASP A 247 14.09 1.14 19.18
CA ASP A 247 13.62 2.47 19.52
C ASP A 247 14.52 3.48 18.80
N ARG A 248 14.04 4.04 17.69
CA ARG A 248 14.68 5.21 17.10
C ARG A 248 14.26 6.43 17.92
N GLU A 249 15.02 6.72 18.97
CA GLU A 249 15.05 8.07 19.52
C GLU A 249 15.51 9.01 18.41
N THR A 250 14.57 9.75 17.83
CA THR A 250 14.91 10.93 17.05
C THR A 250 15.59 11.87 18.03
N LEU A 251 16.90 12.12 17.85
CA LEU A 251 17.64 13.12 18.61
C LEU A 251 16.89 14.45 18.48
N GLY A 252 16.12 14.76 19.53
CA GLY A 252 15.65 16.10 19.78
C GLY A 252 16.89 16.94 20.00
N ASP A 253 17.11 17.82 19.03
CA ASP A 253 17.95 19.01 19.04
C ASP A 253 18.52 19.36 20.44
N THR A 254 19.82 19.13 20.62
CA THR A 254 20.54 19.62 21.81
C THR A 254 20.65 21.14 21.73
N PRO A 255 20.11 21.91 22.68
CA PRO A 255 20.28 23.35 22.70
C PRO A 255 21.75 23.69 23.00
N GLN A 256 22.38 24.45 22.10
CA GLN A 256 23.63 25.19 22.34
C GLN A 256 23.29 26.56 22.92
#